data_AF-A0A226QPH1-F1
#
_entry.id   AF-A0A226QPH1-F1
#
_cell.length_a   1.000
_cell.length_b   1.000
_cell.length_c   1.000
_cell.angle_alpha   90.00
_cell.angle_beta   90.00
_cell.angle_gamma   90.00
#
_symmetry.space_group_name_H-M   'P 1'
#
loop_
_entity.id
_entity.type
_entity.pdbx_description
1 polymer ?
#
loop_
_entity_poly.entity_id
_entity_poly.type
_entity_poly.pdbx_seq_one_letter_code
_entity_poly.pdbx_strand_id
1 'polypeptide(L)'
;MYINNLRKTLNQVDESNLKKFESLAFSYHVNVLHNSKLRRADFRIQLRNFMDGKTSSISHHNLDSYLYALDQLELNGATNAFYLKNKKTKTWRELFLKITSDLPLPKEINPSHLNENNMKVLKSILQNLLRFCSDKDEELTRKNLWLVDEIIKIAVSKQKNKNPFL
;
A
#
# COMPACT_ATOMS: atom_id res chain seq x y z
N MET A 1 -19.87 -12.76 -12.24
CA MET A 1 -19.14 -11.53 -12.63
C MET A 1 -18.06 -11.18 -11.60
N TYR A 2 -18.43 -10.86 -10.35
CA TYR A 2 -17.51 -10.46 -9.27
C TYR A 2 -16.39 -11.46 -8.94
N ILE A 3 -16.70 -12.74 -8.81
CA ILE A 3 -15.69 -13.78 -8.54
C ILE A 3 -14.69 -13.94 -9.68
N ASN A 4 -15.15 -13.80 -10.93
CA ASN A 4 -14.25 -13.82 -12.10
C ASN A 4 -13.35 -12.59 -12.12
N ASN A 5 -13.83 -11.44 -11.64
CA ASN A 5 -13.02 -10.23 -11.53
C ASN A 5 -11.94 -10.39 -10.47
N LEU A 6 -12.30 -10.92 -9.29
CA LEU A 6 -11.34 -11.26 -8.23
C LEU A 6 -10.26 -12.23 -8.74
N ARG A 7 -10.65 -13.28 -9.47
CA ARG A 7 -9.70 -14.22 -10.08
C ARG A 7 -8.75 -13.53 -11.06
N LYS A 8 -9.27 -12.65 -11.93
CA LYS A 8 -8.45 -11.88 -12.86
C LYS A 8 -7.47 -10.96 -12.13
N THR A 9 -7.92 -10.29 -11.08
CA THR A 9 -7.06 -9.43 -10.26
C THR A 9 -5.91 -10.22 -9.65
N LEU A 10 -6.18 -11.37 -9.02
CA LEU A 10 -5.13 -12.20 -8.43
C LEU A 10 -4.13 -12.72 -9.47
N ASN A 11 -4.59 -13.07 -10.68
CA ASN A 11 -3.72 -13.47 -11.79
C ASN A 11 -2.86 -12.32 -12.35
N GLN A 12 -3.13 -11.06 -11.98
CA GLN A 12 -2.35 -9.87 -12.36
C GLN A 12 -1.43 -9.37 -11.25
N VAL A 13 -1.45 -9.99 -10.07
CA VAL A 13 -0.53 -9.69 -8.98
C VAL A 13 0.83 -10.31 -9.31
N ASP A 14 1.91 -9.52 -9.22
CA ASP A 14 3.26 -10.04 -9.42
C ASP A 14 3.65 -11.05 -8.33
N GLU A 15 4.65 -11.89 -8.61
CA GLU A 15 5.00 -13.00 -7.73
C GLU A 15 5.38 -12.57 -6.31
N SER A 16 6.02 -11.41 -6.15
CA SER A 16 6.42 -10.89 -4.85
C SER A 16 5.20 -10.49 -4.00
N ASN A 17 4.26 -9.77 -4.61
CA ASN A 17 3.01 -9.40 -3.97
C ASN A 17 2.08 -10.59 -3.78
N LEU A 18 2.15 -11.62 -4.63
CA LEU A 18 1.35 -12.84 -4.49
C LEU A 18 1.80 -13.66 -3.26
N LYS A 19 3.10 -13.74 -2.98
CA LYS A 19 3.61 -14.37 -1.74
C LYS A 19 3.13 -13.61 -0.50
N LYS A 20 3.15 -12.28 -0.55
CA LYS A 20 2.65 -11.42 0.55
C LYS A 20 1.14 -11.59 0.73
N PHE A 21 0.38 -11.59 -0.38
CA PHE A 21 -1.05 -11.89 -0.43
C PHE A 21 -1.37 -13.21 0.27
N GLU A 22 -0.72 -14.31 -0.14
CA GLU A 22 -0.94 -15.64 0.42
C GLU A 22 -0.73 -15.65 1.93
N SER A 23 0.34 -15.00 2.41
CA SER A 23 0.64 -14.95 3.84
C SER A 23 -0.40 -14.15 4.63
N LEU A 24 -0.86 -13.02 4.10
CA LEU A 24 -1.88 -12.17 4.72
C LEU A 24 -3.23 -12.87 4.80
N ALA A 25 -3.67 -13.47 3.69
CA ALA A 25 -4.94 -14.19 3.64
C ALA A 25 -4.93 -15.43 4.56
N PHE A 26 -3.81 -16.19 4.57
CA PHE A 26 -3.66 -17.31 5.50
C PHE A 26 -3.66 -16.86 6.96
N SER A 27 -2.97 -15.77 7.29
CA SER A 27 -2.97 -15.20 8.64
C SER A 27 -4.38 -14.80 9.08
N TYR A 28 -5.17 -14.20 8.19
CA TYR A 28 -6.57 -13.87 8.45
C TYR A 28 -7.42 -15.11 8.78
N HIS A 29 -7.23 -16.20 8.04
CA HIS A 29 -7.89 -17.47 8.32
C HIS A 29 -7.62 -17.99 9.74
N VAL A 30 -6.36 -17.96 10.16
CA VAL A 30 -5.95 -18.52 11.45
C VAL A 30 -6.37 -17.59 12.59
N ASN A 31 -6.11 -16.29 12.46
CA ASN A 31 -6.17 -15.35 13.56
C ASN A 31 -7.55 -14.68 13.72
N VAL A 32 -8.26 -14.44 12.63
CA VAL A 32 -9.54 -13.72 12.63
C VAL A 32 -10.72 -14.67 12.46
N LEU A 33 -10.62 -15.60 11.51
CA LEU A 33 -11.66 -16.61 11.27
C LEU A 33 -11.53 -17.84 12.20
N HIS A 34 -10.54 -17.83 13.10
CA HIS A 34 -10.26 -18.90 14.06
C HIS A 34 -10.15 -20.30 13.45
N ASN A 35 -9.72 -20.40 12.19
CA ASN A 35 -9.57 -21.66 11.46
C ASN A 35 -8.16 -22.25 11.68
N SER A 36 -7.85 -22.60 12.92
CA SER A 36 -6.54 -23.14 13.33
C SER A 36 -6.20 -24.50 12.73
N LYS A 37 -7.20 -25.23 12.21
CA LYS A 37 -7.02 -26.53 11.54
C LYS A 37 -6.55 -26.40 10.09
N LEU A 38 -6.69 -25.22 9.47
CA LEU A 38 -6.27 -25.01 8.08
C LEU A 38 -4.75 -24.99 7.99
N ARG A 39 -4.17 -25.96 7.26
CA ARG A 39 -2.73 -25.98 7.01
C ARG A 39 -2.40 -25.02 5.87
N ARG A 40 -1.22 -24.37 5.96
CA ARG A 40 -0.74 -23.43 4.93
C ARG A 40 -0.64 -24.07 3.55
N ALA A 41 -0.23 -25.34 3.47
CA ALA A 41 -0.16 -26.08 2.21
C ALA A 41 -1.55 -26.26 1.57
N ASP A 42 -2.57 -26.61 2.38
CA ASP A 42 -3.94 -26.78 1.89
C ASP A 42 -4.51 -25.44 1.40
N PHE A 43 -4.27 -24.36 2.15
CA PHE A 43 -4.67 -23.02 1.74
C PHE A 43 -4.03 -22.61 0.40
N ARG A 44 -2.72 -22.85 0.23
CA ARG A 44 -2.02 -22.57 -1.03
C ARG A 44 -2.62 -23.35 -2.19
N ILE A 45 -2.97 -24.62 -1.99
CA ILE A 45 -3.63 -25.44 -3.01
C ILE A 45 -5.00 -24.86 -3.36
N GLN A 46 -5.79 -24.46 -2.36
CA GLN A 46 -7.10 -23.82 -2.58
C GLN A 46 -6.98 -22.51 -3.36
N LEU A 47 -6.00 -21.67 -3.02
CA LEU A 47 -5.72 -20.42 -3.73
C LEU A 47 -5.33 -20.67 -5.19
N ARG A 48 -4.42 -21.62 -5.45
CA ARG A 48 -4.03 -21.97 -6.83
C ARG A 48 -5.20 -22.52 -7.63
N ASN A 49 -5.97 -23.45 -7.06
CA ASN A 49 -7.14 -24.01 -7.72
C ASN A 49 -8.19 -22.93 -8.03
N PHE A 50 -8.35 -21.94 -7.16
CA PHE A 50 -9.20 -20.79 -7.39
C PHE A 50 -8.69 -19.92 -8.55
N MET A 51 -7.39 -19.61 -8.59
CA MET A 51 -6.75 -18.80 -9.63
C MET A 51 -6.80 -19.47 -11.01
N ASP A 52 -6.57 -20.78 -11.04
CA ASP A 52 -6.62 -21.63 -12.24
C ASP A 52 -8.05 -21.86 -12.75
N GLY A 53 -9.07 -21.46 -11.98
CA GLY A 53 -10.47 -21.72 -12.32
C GLY A 53 -10.91 -23.17 -12.18
N LYS A 54 -10.14 -24.01 -11.48
CA LYS A 54 -10.46 -25.41 -11.20
C LYS A 54 -11.60 -25.58 -10.19
N THR A 55 -11.93 -24.52 -9.44
CA THR A 55 -13.07 -24.51 -8.53
C THR A 55 -14.22 -23.68 -9.09
N SER A 56 -15.42 -24.26 -9.11
CA SER A 56 -16.67 -23.59 -9.53
C SER A 56 -17.21 -22.62 -8.48
N SER A 57 -16.84 -22.80 -7.21
CA SER A 57 -17.26 -21.95 -6.08
C SER A 57 -16.08 -21.64 -5.15
N ILE A 58 -16.20 -20.54 -4.42
CA ILE A 58 -15.26 -20.12 -3.37
C ILE A 58 -16.02 -20.10 -2.05
N SER A 59 -15.38 -20.56 -0.96
CA SER A 59 -15.99 -20.48 0.37
C SER A 59 -16.05 -19.02 0.84
N HIS A 60 -17.01 -18.70 1.71
CA HIS A 60 -17.10 -17.37 2.32
C HIS A 60 -15.82 -17.00 3.05
N HIS A 61 -15.22 -17.92 3.81
CA HIS A 61 -13.95 -17.69 4.49
C HIS A 61 -12.80 -17.36 3.53
N ASN A 62 -12.69 -18.08 2.41
CA ASN A 62 -11.66 -17.79 1.42
C ASN A 62 -11.91 -16.43 0.77
N LEU A 63 -13.17 -16.11 0.44
CA LEU A 63 -13.54 -14.81 -0.11
C LEU A 63 -13.15 -13.67 0.86
N ASP A 64 -13.53 -13.75 2.12
CA ASP A 64 -13.23 -12.72 3.13
C ASP A 64 -11.72 -12.56 3.31
N SER A 65 -10.98 -13.66 3.40
CA SER A 65 -9.52 -13.63 3.53
C SER A 65 -8.83 -13.00 2.31
N TYR A 66 -9.37 -13.22 1.10
CA TYR A 66 -8.80 -12.68 -0.13
C TYR A 66 -9.07 -11.18 -0.24
N LEU A 67 -10.28 -10.73 0.09
CA LEU A 67 -10.63 -9.32 0.10
C LEU A 67 -9.81 -8.57 1.16
N TYR A 68 -9.70 -9.12 2.36
CA TYR A 68 -8.85 -8.58 3.42
C TYR A 68 -7.40 -8.44 2.93
N ALA A 69 -6.82 -9.50 2.37
CA ALA A 69 -5.44 -9.47 1.91
C ALA A 69 -5.22 -8.48 0.77
N LEU A 70 -6.20 -8.28 -0.12
CA LEU A 70 -6.13 -7.25 -1.15
C LEU A 70 -6.13 -5.84 -0.57
N ASP A 71 -6.99 -5.54 0.41
CA ASP A 71 -7.01 -4.23 1.06
C ASP A 71 -5.75 -3.94 1.88
N GLN A 72 -5.06 -4.98 2.36
CA GLN A 72 -3.75 -4.85 3.02
C GLN A 72 -2.61 -4.59 2.02
N LEU A 73 -2.76 -5.01 0.76
CA LEU A 73 -1.74 -4.81 -0.28
C LEU A 73 -1.91 -3.48 -1.00
N GLU A 74 -3.16 -3.10 -1.28
CA GLU A 74 -3.50 -1.92 -2.04
C GLU A 74 -4.74 -1.25 -1.44
N LEU A 75 -4.76 0.09 -1.43
CA LEU A 75 -5.91 0.84 -0.95
C LEU A 75 -7.16 0.49 -1.77
N ASN A 76 -8.23 0.10 -1.08
CA ASN A 76 -9.48 -0.39 -1.68
C ASN A 76 -9.27 -1.59 -2.61
N GLY A 77 -8.24 -2.41 -2.38
CA GLY A 77 -7.92 -3.59 -3.18
C GLY A 77 -9.11 -4.53 -3.36
N ALA A 78 -9.91 -4.75 -2.32
CA ALA A 78 -11.15 -5.55 -2.39
C ALA A 78 -12.16 -4.96 -3.37
N THR A 79 -12.41 -3.66 -3.26
CA THR A 79 -13.35 -2.93 -4.13
C THR A 79 -12.84 -2.91 -5.57
N ASN A 80 -11.54 -2.64 -5.77
CA ASN A 80 -10.91 -2.61 -7.08
C ASN A 80 -10.97 -3.98 -7.77
N ALA A 81 -10.80 -5.06 -7.01
CA ALA A 81 -10.91 -6.43 -7.51
C ALA A 81 -12.33 -6.78 -7.94
N PHE A 82 -13.36 -6.27 -7.26
CA PHE A 82 -14.75 -6.51 -7.65
C PHE A 82 -15.17 -5.76 -8.91
N TYR A 83 -14.77 -4.50 -9.04
CA TYR A 83 -15.19 -3.66 -10.16
C TYR A 83 -14.26 -3.71 -11.37
N LEU A 84 -13.16 -4.47 -11.29
CA LEU A 84 -12.16 -4.60 -12.36
C LEU A 84 -11.75 -3.22 -12.89
N LYS A 85 -11.63 -2.25 -11.97
CA LYS A 85 -11.14 -0.91 -12.33
C LYS A 85 -9.71 -1.09 -12.80
N ASN A 86 -9.52 -0.95 -14.12
CA ASN A 86 -8.21 -0.95 -14.75
C ASN A 86 -7.26 -0.11 -13.90
N LYS A 87 -6.06 -0.64 -13.62
CA LYS A 87 -4.91 0.08 -13.06
C LYS A 87 -4.60 1.30 -13.94
N LYS A 88 -5.38 2.36 -13.80
CA LYS A 88 -5.25 3.62 -14.52
C LYS A 88 -5.47 4.75 -13.54
N THR A 89 -4.47 4.90 -12.69
CA THR A 89 -3.76 6.13 -12.32
C THR A 89 -3.08 5.82 -11.00
N LYS A 90 -1.75 5.79 -10.96
CA LYS A 90 -1.04 5.80 -9.68
C LYS A 90 -1.37 7.14 -9.03
N THR A 91 -2.33 7.16 -8.11
CA THR A 91 -2.68 8.41 -7.45
C THR A 91 -1.51 8.84 -6.56
N TRP A 92 -1.36 10.14 -6.28
CA TRP A 92 -0.33 10.62 -5.35
C TRP A 92 -0.46 9.97 -3.97
N ARG A 93 -1.69 9.63 -3.57
CA ARG A 93 -1.97 8.88 -2.36
C ARG A 93 -1.34 7.48 -2.38
N GLU A 94 -1.44 6.75 -3.48
CA GLU A 94 -0.82 5.41 -3.61
C GLU A 94 0.70 5.48 -3.58
N LEU A 95 1.30 6.46 -4.26
CA LEU A 95 2.74 6.68 -4.20
C LEU A 95 3.19 6.96 -2.76
N PHE A 96 2.48 7.87 -2.07
CA PHE A 96 2.79 8.24 -0.70
C PHE A 96 2.68 7.04 0.25
N LEU A 97 1.55 6.31 0.21
CA LEU A 97 1.36 5.11 1.03
C LEU A 97 2.43 4.04 0.76
N LYS A 98 2.85 3.86 -0.50
CA LYS A 98 3.89 2.89 -0.86
C LYS A 98 5.26 3.23 -0.26
N ILE A 99 5.62 4.51 -0.18
CA ILE A 99 6.94 4.95 0.32
C ILE A 99 6.96 5.24 1.82
N THR A 100 5.80 5.33 2.49
CA THR A 100 5.71 5.64 3.93
C THR A 100 5.10 4.53 4.77
N SER A 101 4.74 3.37 4.20
CA SER A 101 4.03 2.30 4.92
C SER A 101 4.81 1.72 6.11
N ASP A 102 6.13 1.89 6.12
CA ASP A 102 7.07 1.42 7.15
C ASP A 102 7.51 2.52 8.13
N LEU A 103 7.05 3.76 7.93
CA LEU A 103 7.50 4.91 8.73
C LEU A 103 6.38 5.39 9.67
N PRO A 104 6.56 5.30 11.00
CA PRO A 104 5.63 5.91 11.93
C PRO A 104 5.72 7.44 11.86
N LEU A 105 4.67 8.12 12.35
CA LEU A 105 4.72 9.57 12.55
C LEU A 105 5.92 9.92 13.46
N PRO A 106 6.77 10.90 13.11
CA PRO A 106 7.87 11.34 13.98
C PRO A 106 7.37 11.70 15.38
N LYS A 107 8.10 11.26 16.41
CA LYS A 107 7.69 11.38 17.82
C LYS A 107 7.56 12.83 18.27
N GLU A 108 8.25 13.74 17.59
CA GLU A 108 8.28 15.18 17.85
C GLU A 108 7.00 15.89 17.38
N ILE A 109 6.16 15.23 16.56
CA ILE A 109 4.91 15.80 16.09
C ILE A 109 3.80 15.54 17.11
N ASN A 110 3.30 16.62 17.71
CA ASN A 110 2.06 16.56 18.48
C ASN A 110 0.86 16.36 17.54
N PRO A 111 0.06 15.27 17.68
CA PRO A 111 -1.10 15.03 16.81
C PRO A 111 -2.12 16.17 16.80
N SER A 112 -2.25 16.94 17.89
CA SER A 112 -3.17 18.09 17.93
C SER A 112 -2.76 19.22 16.99
N HIS A 113 -1.47 19.29 16.60
CA HIS A 113 -0.98 20.24 15.62
C HIS A 113 -1.34 19.84 14.18
N LEU A 114 -1.83 18.62 13.94
CA LEU A 114 -2.33 18.16 12.63
C LEU A 114 -3.80 18.55 12.40
N ASN A 115 -4.13 19.81 12.72
CA ASN A 115 -5.44 20.38 12.44
C ASN A 115 -5.64 20.64 10.93
N GLU A 116 -6.88 20.98 10.54
CA GLU A 116 -7.25 21.14 9.12
C GLU A 116 -6.35 22.13 8.36
N ASN A 117 -5.96 23.24 8.99
CA ASN A 117 -5.12 24.25 8.36
C ASN A 117 -3.70 23.72 8.11
N ASN A 118 -3.10 23.11 9.11
CA ASN A 118 -1.76 22.53 8.97
C ASN A 118 -1.76 21.34 7.99
N MET A 119 -2.84 20.55 7.96
CA MET A 119 -3.02 19.47 6.98
C MET A 119 -3.16 20.01 5.54
N LYS A 120 -3.82 21.16 5.33
CA LYS A 120 -3.87 21.84 4.03
C LYS A 120 -2.48 22.30 3.57
N VAL A 121 -1.69 22.88 4.48
CA VAL A 121 -0.31 23.30 4.19
C VAL A 121 0.57 22.11 3.88
N LEU A 122 0.52 21.04 4.69
CA LEU A 122 1.26 19.80 4.46
C LEU A 122 0.92 19.19 3.09
N LYS A 123 -0.36 19.15 2.74
CA LYS A 123 -0.80 18.73 1.40
C LYS A 123 -0.16 19.58 0.32
N SER A 124 -0.20 20.92 0.44
CA SER A 124 0.41 21.82 -0.54
C SER A 124 1.93 21.59 -0.69
N ILE A 125 2.64 21.40 0.42
CA ILE A 125 4.08 21.08 0.41
C ILE A 125 4.35 19.82 -0.40
N LEU A 126 3.64 18.73 -0.10
CA LEU A 126 3.82 17.46 -0.81
C LEU A 126 3.53 17.57 -2.31
N GLN A 127 2.47 18.30 -2.68
CA GLN A 127 2.12 18.54 -4.07
C GLN A 127 3.21 19.33 -4.82
N ASN A 128 3.75 20.37 -4.17
CA ASN A 128 4.80 21.20 -4.77
C ASN A 128 6.13 20.43 -4.90
N LEU A 129 6.49 19.62 -3.90
CA LEU A 129 7.67 18.75 -3.97
C LEU A 129 7.58 17.79 -5.15
N LEU A 130 6.45 17.09 -5.28
CA LEU A 130 6.24 16.17 -6.38
C LEU A 130 6.26 16.89 -7.73
N ARG A 131 5.61 18.05 -7.84
CA ARG A 131 5.57 18.83 -9.08
C ARG A 131 6.96 19.33 -9.49
N PHE A 132 7.79 19.73 -8.53
CA PHE A 132 9.17 20.14 -8.78
C PHE A 132 10.03 18.96 -9.25
N CYS A 133 9.86 17.81 -8.63
CA CYS A 133 10.63 16.61 -8.94
C CYS A 133 10.20 15.92 -10.23
N SER A 134 8.95 16.09 -10.67
CA SER A 134 8.41 15.36 -11.81
C SER A 134 8.83 15.98 -13.13
N ASP A 135 9.61 15.23 -13.92
CA ASP A 135 9.90 15.56 -15.32
C ASP A 135 9.59 14.37 -16.25
N LYS A 136 9.52 14.61 -17.56
CA LYS A 136 9.44 13.54 -18.56
C LYS A 136 10.77 12.80 -18.71
N ASP A 137 11.88 13.49 -18.44
CA ASP A 137 13.22 12.94 -18.41
C ASP A 137 13.51 12.29 -17.04
N GLU A 138 13.96 11.04 -17.06
CA GLU A 138 14.26 10.26 -15.85
C GLU A 138 15.47 10.82 -15.10
N GLU A 139 16.53 11.22 -15.80
CA GLU A 139 17.74 11.77 -15.20
C GLU A 139 17.45 13.12 -14.55
N LEU A 140 16.62 13.95 -15.19
CA LEU A 140 16.19 15.22 -14.61
C LEU A 140 15.29 15.01 -13.38
N THR A 141 14.38 14.04 -13.44
CA THR A 141 13.58 13.63 -12.27
C THR A 141 14.47 13.21 -11.11
N ARG A 142 15.48 12.37 -11.38
CA ARG A 142 16.45 11.90 -10.38
C ARG A 142 17.26 13.03 -9.78
N LYS A 143 17.75 13.94 -10.63
CA LYS A 143 18.49 15.14 -10.21
C LYS A 143 17.65 16.04 -9.31
N ASN A 144 16.39 16.28 -9.67
CA ASN A 144 15.50 17.14 -8.88
C ASN A 144 15.14 16.52 -7.53
N LEU A 145 14.90 15.19 -7.49
CA LEU A 145 14.73 14.46 -6.23
C LEU A 145 15.94 14.60 -5.32
N TRP A 146 17.15 14.45 -5.86
CA TRP A 146 18.40 14.61 -5.09
C TRP A 146 18.58 16.03 -4.55
N LEU A 147 18.30 17.05 -5.37
CA LEU A 147 18.35 18.45 -4.95
C LEU A 147 17.38 18.75 -3.79
N VAL A 148 16.15 18.26 -3.89
CA VAL A 148 15.15 18.41 -2.83
C VAL A 148 15.60 17.75 -1.53
N ASP A 149 16.12 16.53 -1.61
CA ASP A 149 16.62 15.79 -0.45
C ASP A 149 17.75 16.56 0.26
N GLU A 150 18.72 17.09 -0.49
CA GLU A 150 19.80 17.90 0.06
C GLU A 150 19.30 19.20 0.71
N ILE A 151 18.36 19.90 0.08
CA ILE A 151 17.76 21.12 0.66
C ILE A 151 17.06 20.80 1.98
N ILE A 152 16.29 19.71 2.03
CA ILE A 152 15.57 19.29 3.23
C ILE A 152 16.56 18.89 4.33
N LYS A 153 17.61 18.12 4.03
CA LYS A 153 18.67 17.75 4.98
C LYS A 153 19.35 18.97 5.59
N ILE A 154 19.64 20.00 4.79
CA ILE A 154 20.22 21.26 5.28
C ILE A 154 19.24 21.98 6.22
N ALA A 155 17.95 22.04 5.88
CA ALA A 155 16.94 22.67 6.72
C ALA A 155 16.76 21.92 8.06
N VAL A 156 16.72 20.58 8.02
CA VAL A 156 16.57 19.73 9.20
C VAL A 156 17.80 19.84 10.12
N SER A 157 19.02 19.82 9.57
CA SER A 157 20.24 19.96 10.38
C SER A 157 20.33 21.31 11.08
N LYS A 158 19.93 22.40 10.40
CA LYS A 158 19.85 23.74 11.00
C LYS A 158 18.80 23.83 12.11
N GLN A 159 17.68 23.11 12.02
CA GLN A 159 16.69 23.06 13.10
C GLN A 159 17.23 22.33 14.33
N LYS A 160 17.92 21.20 14.16
CA LYS A 160 18.53 20.46 15.28
C LYS A 160 19.58 21.29 16.02
N ASN A 161 20.40 22.06 15.31
CA ASN A 161 21.40 22.93 15.93
C ASN A 161 20.83 24.13 16.69
N LYS A 162 19.55 24.47 16.50
CA LYS A 162 18.86 25.51 17.28
C LYS A 162 18.24 24.99 18.58
N ASN A 163 18.17 23.67 18.78
CA ASN A 163 17.69 23.03 20.01
C ASN A 163 18.74 22.02 20.52
N PRO A 164 19.85 22.48 21.14
CA PRO A 164 20.89 21.58 21.66
C PRO A 164 20.51 20.86 22.97
N PHE A 165 19.28 21.03 23.48
CA PHE A 165 18.84 20.50 24.78
C PHE A 165 17.52 19.71 24.72
N LEU A 166 17.32 18.93 23.65
CA LEU A 166 16.38 17.81 23.62
C LEU A 166 17.13 16.52 23.33
#